data_AF-A0A9E6Z846-F1
#
_entry.id   AF-A0A9E6Z846-F1
#
_cell.length_a   1.000
_cell.length_b   1.000
_cell.length_c   1.000
_cell.angle_alpha   90.00
_cell.angle_beta   90.00
_cell.angle_gamma   90.00
#
_symmetry.space_group_name_H-M   'P 1'
#
loop_
_entity.id
_entity.type
_entity.pdbx_description
1 polymer ?
#
loop_
_entity_poly.entity_id
_entity_poly.type
_entity_poly.pdbx_seq_one_letter_code
_entity_poly.pdbx_strand_id
1 'polypeptide(L)'
;MGPDIRYFFRKKDDQRLEKIGHLETLIRFGEIIENNFLPYAAVGGFYGRYKLKSDTLNRRFHMSGWIGEVGVMLLCALILRSDHRFVINAVFVFMVGKTKSAFRRNPKGFF
;
A
#
# COMPACT_ATOMS: atom_id res chain seq x y z
N MET A 1 -0.43 -3.13 -12.03
CA MET A 1 0.59 -2.76 -11.03
C MET A 1 -0.12 -2.08 -9.86
N GLY A 2 0.09 -2.53 -8.61
CA GLY A 2 -0.51 -1.89 -7.44
C GLY A 2 0.18 -0.55 -7.12
N PRO A 3 -0.47 0.36 -6.38
CA PRO A 3 0.12 1.64 -6.01
C PRO A 3 1.47 1.43 -5.33
N ASP A 4 2.45 2.19 -5.80
CA ASP A 4 3.85 2.05 -5.43
C ASP A 4 4.12 2.87 -4.17
N ILE A 5 4.26 2.17 -3.03
CA ILE A 5 4.35 2.74 -1.69
C ILE A 5 5.76 3.28 -1.39
N ARG A 6 6.60 3.38 -2.41
CA ARG A 6 8.00 3.81 -2.33
C ARG A 6 8.19 5.22 -1.77
N TYR A 7 7.14 6.03 -1.66
CA TYR A 7 7.22 7.44 -1.27
C TYR A 7 7.25 7.69 0.25
N PHE A 8 6.89 6.74 1.11
CA PHE A 8 6.88 6.97 2.58
C PHE A 8 8.12 6.47 3.33
N PHE A 9 8.97 5.66 2.68
CA PHE A 9 10.23 5.21 3.27
C PHE A 9 11.32 5.43 2.22
N ARG A 10 11.99 6.58 2.31
CA ARG A 10 13.28 6.81 1.66
C ARG A 10 14.13 5.58 1.99
N LYS A 11 14.49 4.78 0.97
CA LYS A 11 15.37 3.61 1.10
C LYS A 11 16.60 4.06 1.89
N LYS A 12 16.61 3.79 3.20
CA LYS A 12 17.84 3.58 3.95
C LYS A 12 18.14 2.12 3.75
N ASP A 13 19.36 1.83 3.30
CA ASP A 13 19.72 0.64 2.53
C ASP A 13 19.47 -0.73 3.21
N ASP A 14 19.06 -0.76 4.48
CA ASP A 14 18.73 -1.99 5.23
C ASP A 14 17.25 -2.13 5.65
N GLN A 15 16.35 -1.28 5.16
CA GLN A 15 14.92 -1.36 5.47
C GLN A 15 14.15 -2.07 4.35
N ARG A 16 13.79 -3.34 4.57
CA ARG A 16 12.94 -4.12 3.67
C ARG A 16 11.48 -4.04 4.12
N LEU A 17 10.67 -3.36 3.31
CA LEU A 17 9.22 -3.36 3.46
C LEU A 17 8.62 -4.61 2.80
N GLU A 18 7.99 -5.46 3.59
CA GLU A 18 7.31 -6.67 3.13
C GLU A 18 5.80 -6.48 3.23
N LYS A 19 5.10 -6.63 2.09
CA LYS A 19 3.63 -6.62 2.02
C LYS A 19 3.12 -8.01 2.43
N ILE A 20 2.45 -8.10 3.58
CA ILE A 20 1.95 -9.39 4.12
C ILE A 20 0.54 -9.69 3.61
N GLY A 21 -0.27 -8.65 3.39
CA GLY A 21 -1.64 -8.83 2.93
C GLY A 21 -2.20 -7.53 2.37
N HIS A 22 -3.11 -7.68 1.41
CA HIS A 22 -3.73 -6.58 0.71
C HIS A 22 -5.17 -6.92 0.37
N LEU A 23 -6.07 -6.02 0.74
CA LEU A 23 -7.44 -6.02 0.28
C LEU A 23 -7.69 -4.69 -0.42
N GLU A 24 -8.31 -4.76 -1.58
CA GLU A 24 -8.70 -3.60 -2.37
C GLU A 24 -10.13 -3.81 -2.83
N THR A 25 -10.96 -2.77 -2.66
CA THR A 25 -12.34 -2.76 -3.14
C THR A 25 -12.53 -1.53 -4.00
N LEU A 26 -13.02 -1.73 -5.22
CA LEU A 26 -13.31 -0.67 -6.18
C LEU A 26 -14.74 -0.83 -6.70
N ILE A 27 -15.50 0.25 -6.71
CA ILE A 27 -16.79 0.36 -7.37
C ILE A 27 -16.55 1.09 -8.69
N ARG A 28 -16.92 0.45 -9.81
CA ARG A 28 -16.75 0.98 -11.17
C ARG A 28 -18.07 1.45 -11.73
N PHE A 29 -18.03 2.62 -12.36
CA PHE A 29 -19.14 3.25 -13.07
C PHE A 29 -18.68 3.51 -14.49
N GLY A 30 -19.40 2.96 -15.46
CA GLY A 30 -19.07 3.09 -16.87
C GLY A 30 -20.22 2.58 -17.72
N GLU A 31 -20.26 3.03 -18.96
CA GLU A 31 -21.26 2.63 -19.95
C GLU A 31 -20.56 2.16 -21.22
N ILE A 32 -21.09 1.09 -21.82
CA ILE A 32 -20.56 0.59 -23.08
C ILE A 32 -21.00 1.55 -24.18
N ILE A 33 -20.02 2.09 -24.89
CA ILE A 33 -20.21 2.91 -26.09
C ILE A 33 -19.95 2.06 -27.34
N GLU A 34 -20.02 2.70 -28.51
CA GLU A 34 -19.79 2.05 -29.80
C GLU A 34 -18.48 1.25 -29.84
N ASN A 35 -18.49 0.17 -30.63
CA ASN A 35 -17.36 -0.74 -30.82
C ASN A 35 -16.86 -1.44 -29.54
N ASN A 36 -17.76 -1.71 -28.59
CA ASN A 36 -17.47 -2.43 -27.35
C ASN A 36 -16.44 -1.74 -26.44
N PHE A 37 -16.26 -0.43 -26.59
CA PHE A 37 -15.48 0.35 -25.64
C PHE A 37 -16.33 0.68 -24.41
N LEU A 38 -15.72 0.62 -23.24
CA LEU A 38 -16.33 0.91 -21.95
C LEU A 38 -15.41 1.90 -21.23
N PRO A 39 -15.58 3.22 -21.44
CA PRO A 39 -15.00 4.21 -20.55
C PRO A 39 -15.59 4.05 -19.15
N TYR A 40 -14.75 4.16 -18.12
CA TYR A 40 -15.20 4.02 -16.75
C TYR A 40 -14.39 4.91 -15.79
N ALA A 41 -15.05 5.26 -14.69
CA ALA A 41 -14.44 5.79 -13.49
C ALA A 41 -14.68 4.80 -12.33
N ALA A 42 -13.70 4.64 -11.46
CA ALA A 42 -13.81 3.85 -10.25
C ALA A 42 -13.39 4.65 -9.03
N VAL A 43 -14.06 4.37 -7.92
CA VAL A 43 -13.65 4.84 -6.60
C VAL A 43 -13.70 3.68 -5.63
N GLY A 44 -12.81 3.70 -4.67
CA GLY A 44 -12.87 2.76 -3.58
C GLY A 44 -11.73 2.96 -2.61
N GLY A 45 -11.40 1.89 -1.90
CA GLY A 45 -10.40 1.94 -0.85
C GLY A 45 -9.59 0.67 -0.81
N PHE A 46 -8.45 0.79 -0.13
CA PHE A 46 -7.62 -0.37 0.16
C PHE A 46 -7.28 -0.42 1.65
N TYR A 47 -6.94 -1.62 2.07
CA TYR A 47 -6.31 -1.91 3.33
C TYR A 47 -5.13 -2.85 3.08
N GLY A 48 -3.98 -2.53 3.68
CA GLY A 48 -2.76 -3.32 3.55
C GLY A 48 -2.07 -3.52 4.88
N ARG A 49 -1.54 -4.73 5.08
CA ARG A 49 -0.67 -5.07 6.20
C ARG A 49 0.76 -5.15 5.72
N TYR A 50 1.63 -4.41 6.39
CA TYR A 50 3.04 -4.31 6.03
C TYR A 50 3.93 -4.68 7.21
N LYS A 51 5.11 -5.19 6.91
CA LYS A 51 6.16 -5.47 7.88
C LYS A 51 7.43 -4.78 7.44
N LEU A 52 7.93 -3.89 8.29
CA LEU A 52 9.24 -3.30 8.15
C LEU A 52 10.26 -4.21 8.83
N LYS A 53 11.17 -4.79 8.05
CA LYS A 53 12.32 -5.54 8.54
C LYS A 53 13.59 -4.70 8.37
N SER A 54 14.34 -4.54 9.44
CA SER A 54 15.67 -3.95 9.52
C SER A 54 16.41 -4.64 10.65
N ASP A 55 17.75 -4.59 10.64
CA ASP A 55 18.60 -5.18 11.66
C ASP A 55 18.24 -4.74 13.09
N THR A 56 17.66 -3.55 13.24
CA THR A 56 17.26 -2.97 14.52
C THR A 56 15.74 -2.93 14.73
N LEU A 57 14.94 -3.19 13.70
CA LEU A 57 13.52 -2.93 13.72
C LEU A 57 12.72 -3.99 12.96
N ASN A 58 11.89 -4.73 13.68
CA ASN A 58 10.93 -5.67 13.09
C ASN A 58 9.52 -5.24 13.52
N ARG A 59 8.86 -4.40 12.71
CA ARG A 59 7.57 -3.80 13.06
C ARG A 59 6.50 -4.11 12.02
N ARG A 60 5.30 -4.38 12.50
CA ARG A 60 4.10 -4.50 11.66
C ARG A 60 3.32 -3.20 11.72
N PHE A 61 2.80 -2.77 10.59
CA PHE A 61 1.91 -1.61 10.53
C PHE A 61 0.84 -1.81 9.45
N HIS A 62 -0.17 -0.97 9.51
CA HIS A 62 -1.32 -1.01 8.62
C HIS A 62 -1.33 0.26 7.77
N MET A 63 -1.82 0.14 6.55
CA MET A 63 -2.03 1.30 5.69
C MET A 63 -3.38 1.15 5.01
N SER A 64 -4.14 2.22 5.02
CA SER A 64 -5.40 2.31 4.30
C SER A 64 -5.38 3.54 3.42
N GLY A 65 -6.26 3.61 2.44
CA GLY A 65 -6.36 4.79 1.62
C GLY A 65 -7.47 4.68 0.61
N TRP A 66 -7.70 5.79 -0.07
CA TRP A 66 -8.66 5.90 -1.15
C TRP A 66 -7.97 5.73 -2.49
N ILE A 67 -8.66 5.08 -3.42
CA ILE A 67 -8.21 4.86 -4.79
C ILE A 67 -9.26 5.45 -5.71
N GLY A 68 -8.81 6.29 -6.63
CA GLY A 68 -9.53 6.67 -7.84
C GLY A 68 -8.89 5.99 -9.04
N GLU A 69 -9.71 5.54 -9.98
CA GLU A 69 -9.28 4.94 -11.24
C GLU A 69 -10.11 5.55 -12.36
N VAL A 70 -9.49 5.93 -13.46
CA VAL A 70 -10.19 6.29 -14.71
C VAL A 70 -9.55 5.50 -15.83
N GLY A 71 -10.36 5.01 -16.76
CA GLY A 71 -9.82 4.18 -17.82
C GLY A 71 -10.83 3.85 -18.91
N VAL A 72 -10.36 3.03 -19.84
CA VAL A 72 -11.15 2.48 -20.92
C VAL A 72 -10.90 0.99 -21.03
N MET A 73 -11.97 0.23 -21.24
CA MET A 73 -11.92 -1.21 -21.48
C MET A 73 -12.47 -1.48 -22.88
N LEU A 74 -11.85 -2.40 -23.61
CA LEU A 74 -12.35 -2.89 -24.90
C LEU A 74 -12.81 -4.34 -24.70
N LEU A 75 -14.11 -4.57 -24.92
CA LEU A 75 -14.77 -5.85 -24.72
C LEU A 75 -14.81 -6.62 -26.06
N CYS A 76 -13.72 -7.31 -26.39
CA CYS A 76 -13.65 -8.22 -27.53
C CYS A 76 -13.56 -9.68 -27.04
N ALA A 77 -13.09 -10.61 -27.90
CA ALA A 77 -12.75 -11.97 -27.47
C ALA A 77 -11.69 -12.01 -26.34
N LEU A 78 -10.89 -10.94 -26.23
CA LEU A 78 -10.02 -10.64 -25.10
C LEU A 78 -10.42 -9.27 -24.52
N ILE A 79 -10.37 -9.14 -23.20
CA ILE A 79 -10.59 -7.86 -22.53
C ILE A 79 -9.25 -7.11 -22.49
N LEU A 80 -9.16 -6.02 -23.26
CA LEU A 80 -8.04 -5.08 -23.18
C LEU A 80 -8.43 -3.91 -22.28
N ARG A 81 -7.52 -3.48 -21.40
CA ARG A 81 -7.79 -2.41 -20.45
C ARG A 81 -6.61 -1.46 -20.36
N SER A 82 -6.90 -0.17 -20.44
CA SER A 82 -5.97 0.91 -20.11
C SER A 82 -6.55 1.70 -18.94
N ASP A 83 -5.78 1.84 -17.87
CA ASP A 83 -6.22 2.50 -16.65
C ASP A 83 -5.16 3.46 -16.10
N HIS A 84 -5.63 4.59 -15.57
CA HIS A 84 -4.84 5.55 -14.84
C HIS A 84 -5.38 5.64 -13.41
N ARG A 85 -4.48 5.48 -12.43
CA ARG A 85 -4.83 5.29 -11.02
C ARG A 85 -4.26 6.42 -10.16
N PHE A 86 -5.11 7.00 -9.33
CA PHE A 86 -4.76 8.00 -8.33
C PHE A 86 -4.97 7.40 -6.95
N VAL A 87 -3.99 7.56 -6.05
CA VAL A 87 -4.07 6.98 -4.70
C VAL A 87 -3.78 8.03 -3.64
N ILE A 88 -4.70 8.16 -2.69
CA ILE A 88 -4.58 9.01 -1.52
C ILE A 88 -4.40 8.09 -0.31
N ASN A 89 -3.18 8.04 0.22
CA ASN A 89 -2.80 7.15 1.32
C ASN A 89 -3.01 7.81 2.68
N ALA A 90 -3.58 7.08 3.63
CA ALA A 90 -3.56 7.40 5.06
C ALA A 90 -2.80 6.28 5.81
N VAL A 91 -1.60 6.60 6.28
CA VAL A 91 -0.77 5.63 7.00
C VAL A 91 -1.16 5.63 8.48
N PHE A 92 -1.75 4.55 8.96
CA PHE A 92 -2.04 4.34 10.39
C PHE A 92 -1.04 3.34 10.98
N VAL A 93 0.01 3.87 11.63
CA VAL A 93 1.00 3.02 12.32
C VAL A 93 0.45 2.61 13.68
N PHE A 94 -0.23 1.46 13.75
CA PHE A 94 -0.52 0.81 15.03
C PHE A 94 0.74 0.09 15.52
N MET A 95 1.30 0.55 16.64
CA MET A 95 2.42 -0.13 17.29
C MET A 95 1.94 -1.41 17.97
N VAL A 96 2.07 -2.55 17.29
CA VAL A 96 1.93 -3.86 17.94
C VAL A 96 3.32 -4.50 18.05
N GLY A 97 3.99 -4.21 19.17
CA GLY A 97 5.28 -4.79 19.50
C GLY A 97 5.80 -4.21 20.80
N LYS A 98 6.15 -5.08 21.76
CA LYS A 98 6.82 -4.67 22.99
C LYS A 98 8.04 -3.84 22.60
N THR A 99 8.07 -2.58 23.02
CA THR A 99 9.32 -1.83 23.14
C THR A 99 10.21 -2.66 24.06
N LYS A 100 11.16 -3.41 23.49
CA LYS A 100 12.34 -3.77 24.28
C LYS A 100 13.04 -2.44 24.51
N SER A 101 12.77 -1.81 25.65
CA SER A 101 13.57 -0.71 26.17
C SER A 101 15.01 -1.19 26.15
N ALA A 102 15.79 -0.72 25.17
CA ALA A 102 17.24 -0.79 25.21
C ALA A 102 17.74 0.27 26.20
N PHE A 103 17.19 0.26 27.43
CA PHE A 103 17.90 0.78 28.58
C PHE A 103 18.85 -0.32 29.02
N ARG A 104 19.94 -0.49 28.26
CA ARG A 104 21.12 -1.18 28.78
C ARG A 104 21.52 -0.35 30.00
N ARG A 105 21.20 -0.84 31.18
CA ARG A 105 21.97 -0.52 32.39
C ARG A 105 23.42 -0.77 32.00
N ASN A 106 24.20 0.29 31.86
CA ASN A 106 25.64 0.21 31.88
C ASN A 106 26.00 0.04 33.37
N PRO A 107 26.42 -1.14 33.85
CA PRO A 107 26.74 -1.35 35.26
C PRO A 107 28.24 -1.08 35.53
N LYS A 108 28.88 -0.24 34.72
CA LYS A 108 30.20 0.31 35.03
C LYS A 108 29.94 1.63 35.76
N GLY A 109 29.88 1.69 37.09
CA GLY A 109 30.97 1.27 37.97
C GLY A 109 32.04 2.35 37.91
N PHE A 110 31.72 3.53 38.46
CA PHE A 110 32.69 4.57 38.78
C PHE A 110 33.46 4.10 40.03
N PHE A 111 34.74 3.83 39.86
CA PHE A 111 35.79 3.95 40.88
C PHE A 111 36.88 4.83 40.27
#